data_AF-A0A512HRR0-F1
#
_entry.id   AF-A0A512HRR0-F1
#
_cell.length_a   1.000
_cell.length_b   1.000
_cell.length_c   1.000
_cell.angle_alpha   90.00
_cell.angle_beta   90.00
_cell.angle_gamma   90.00
#
_symmetry.space_group_name_H-M   'P 1'
#
loop_
_entity.id
_entity.type
_entity.pdbx_description
1 polymer ?
#
loop_
_entity_poly.entity_id
_entity_poly.type
_entity_poly.pdbx_seq_one_letter_code
_entity_poly.pdbx_strand_id
1 'polypeptide(L)'
;MTRQLILLAACVAALTGCAPDRLSSEWKVADLDRNWLNLAIYRGVEDATDLAEGMSEPENVVSAVGTVRRGVPADDTEEPLEIVLLYPGAEGSGFAADTEDVCYEFTVPDGYETEFHRVDCPD
;
A
#
# COMPACT_ATOMS: atom_id res chain seq x y z
N MET A 1 31.40 -39.34 8.63
CA MET A 1 30.59 -38.78 7.52
C MET A 1 29.49 -37.82 8.00
N THR A 2 29.49 -37.35 9.25
CA THR A 2 28.34 -36.66 9.86
C THR A 2 28.51 -35.15 9.98
N ARG A 3 29.74 -34.63 9.98
CA ARG A 3 30.03 -33.20 10.13
C ARG A 3 29.79 -32.36 8.87
N GLN A 4 30.04 -32.92 7.68
CA GLN A 4 29.84 -32.21 6.40
C GLN A 4 28.36 -32.03 6.06
N LEU A 5 27.49 -32.97 6.43
CA LEU A 5 26.04 -32.87 6.23
C LEU A 5 25.39 -31.80 7.12
N ILE A 6 25.90 -31.62 8.35
CA ILE A 6 25.38 -30.60 9.29
C ILE A 6 25.76 -29.19 8.82
N LEU A 7 26.98 -28.99 8.32
CA LEU A 7 27.42 -27.71 7.76
C LEU A 7 26.67 -27.32 6.49
N LEU A 8 26.37 -28.29 5.61
CA LEU A 8 25.56 -28.04 4.41
C LEU A 8 24.11 -27.71 4.74
N ALA A 9 23.50 -28.39 5.72
CA ALA A 9 22.14 -28.10 6.16
C ALA A 9 22.02 -26.70 6.81
N ALA A 10 23.02 -26.28 7.59
CA ALA A 10 23.06 -24.93 8.17
C ALA A 10 23.24 -23.83 7.11
N CYS A 11 24.07 -24.05 6.09
CA CYS A 11 24.23 -23.10 4.98
C CYS A 11 22.98 -22.98 4.11
N VAL A 12 22.27 -24.08 3.84
CA VAL A 12 21.03 -24.04 3.05
C VAL A 12 19.91 -23.32 3.82
N ALA A 13 19.79 -23.55 5.13
CA ALA A 13 18.84 -22.82 5.97
C ALA A 13 19.15 -21.31 6.08
N ALA A 14 20.44 -20.93 6.10
CA ALA A 14 20.86 -19.54 6.11
C ALA A 14 20.60 -18.82 4.78
N LEU A 15 20.64 -19.54 3.65
CA LEU A 15 20.36 -18.99 2.32
C LEU A 15 18.85 -18.88 2.03
N THR A 16 17.99 -19.68 2.66
CA THR A 16 16.52 -19.54 2.55
C THR A 16 15.93 -18.56 3.55
N GLY A 17 16.68 -18.19 4.60
CA GLY A 17 16.23 -17.23 5.63
C GLY A 17 16.29 -15.75 5.19
N CYS A 18 17.02 -15.45 4.12
CA CYS A 18 16.98 -14.15 3.46
C CYS A 18 16.00 -14.25 2.29
N ALA A 19 14.70 -14.10 2.53
CA ALA A 19 13.72 -13.91 1.47
C ALA A 19 13.58 -12.41 1.20
N PRO A 20 14.33 -11.80 0.25
CA PRO A 20 14.17 -10.41 -0.14
C PRO A 20 12.82 -10.11 -0.83
N ASP A 21 11.98 -11.12 -1.05
CA ASP A 21 10.78 -11.01 -1.87
C ASP A 21 9.56 -10.39 -1.15
N ARG A 22 9.57 -10.28 0.20
CA ARG A 22 8.38 -9.84 0.98
C ARG A 22 8.15 -8.32 0.96
N LEU A 23 9.21 -7.53 1.16
CA LEU A 23 9.17 -6.10 0.85
C LEU A 23 8.74 -5.88 -0.60
N SER A 24 9.06 -6.83 -1.51
CA SER A 24 8.81 -6.67 -2.93
C SER A 24 7.35 -6.82 -3.36
N SER A 25 6.48 -7.43 -2.55
CA SER A 25 5.07 -7.65 -2.91
C SER A 25 4.19 -6.49 -2.49
N GLU A 26 4.43 -5.91 -1.31
CA GLU A 26 3.62 -4.82 -0.76
C GLU A 26 3.74 -3.54 -1.61
N TRP A 27 4.96 -3.15 -2.00
CA TRP A 27 5.12 -1.97 -2.87
C TRP A 27 4.48 -2.16 -4.25
N LYS A 28 4.38 -3.40 -4.75
CA LYS A 28 3.77 -3.67 -6.06
C LYS A 28 2.26 -3.48 -6.01
N VAL A 29 1.60 -3.89 -4.93
CA VAL A 29 0.16 -3.69 -4.76
C VAL A 29 -0.13 -2.20 -4.54
N ALA A 30 0.64 -1.54 -3.68
CA ALA A 30 0.50 -0.10 -3.45
C ALA A 30 0.75 0.75 -4.72
N ASP A 31 1.71 0.36 -5.57
CA ASP A 31 1.94 1.01 -6.88
C ASP A 31 0.76 0.80 -7.84
N LEU A 32 0.13 -0.38 -7.83
CA LEU A 32 -1.08 -0.66 -8.62
C LEU A 32 -2.26 0.20 -8.16
N ASP A 33 -2.47 0.33 -6.86
CA ASP A 33 -3.54 1.17 -6.30
C ASP A 33 -3.29 2.65 -6.59
N ARG A 34 -2.03 3.12 -6.55
CA ARG A 34 -1.66 4.47 -7.04
C ARG A 34 -2.06 4.68 -8.49
N ASN A 35 -1.76 3.71 -9.36
CA ASN A 35 -2.06 3.80 -10.79
C ASN A 35 -3.58 3.79 -11.03
N TRP A 36 -4.33 3.02 -10.24
CA TRP A 36 -5.78 3.03 -10.24
C TRP A 36 -6.34 4.41 -9.84
N LEU A 37 -5.81 5.01 -8.77
CA LEU A 37 -6.26 6.32 -8.27
C LEU A 37 -6.08 7.41 -9.33
N ASN A 38 -4.89 7.49 -9.93
CA ASN A 38 -4.60 8.41 -11.04
C ASN A 38 -5.60 8.21 -12.21
N LEU A 39 -5.91 6.97 -12.56
CA LEU A 39 -6.84 6.66 -13.65
C LEU A 39 -8.28 7.03 -13.30
N ALA A 40 -8.73 6.81 -12.07
CA ALA A 40 -10.08 7.11 -11.62
C ALA A 40 -10.32 8.63 -11.60
N ILE A 41 -9.36 9.41 -11.13
CA ILE A 41 -9.40 10.89 -11.19
C ILE A 41 -9.41 11.37 -12.65
N TYR A 42 -8.61 10.76 -13.53
CA TYR A 42 -8.65 11.07 -14.96
C TYR A 42 -10.02 10.76 -15.59
N ARG A 43 -10.72 9.74 -15.09
CA ARG A 43 -12.08 9.37 -15.52
C ARG A 43 -13.17 10.25 -14.92
N GLY A 44 -12.83 11.15 -14.00
CA GLY A 44 -13.74 12.15 -13.45
C GLY A 44 -14.42 11.72 -12.15
N VAL A 45 -13.81 10.83 -11.38
CA VAL A 45 -14.20 10.65 -9.97
C VAL A 45 -13.63 11.83 -9.18
N GLU A 46 -14.44 12.43 -8.31
CA GLU A 46 -14.14 13.71 -7.63
C GLU A 46 -14.12 13.58 -6.09
N ASP A 47 -14.53 12.44 -5.53
CA ASP A 47 -14.67 12.22 -4.08
C ASP A 47 -13.91 10.97 -3.62
N ALA A 48 -13.31 11.06 -2.43
CA ALA A 48 -12.53 9.97 -1.86
C ALA A 48 -13.36 8.70 -1.58
N THR A 49 -14.63 8.86 -1.22
CA THR A 49 -15.54 7.74 -0.95
C THR A 49 -15.85 6.98 -2.22
N ASP A 50 -16.19 7.70 -3.29
CA ASP A 50 -16.45 7.12 -4.62
C ASP A 50 -15.19 6.43 -5.16
N LEU A 51 -14.01 6.96 -4.83
CA LEU A 51 -12.75 6.31 -5.16
C LEU A 51 -12.55 5.02 -4.37
N ALA A 52 -12.70 5.06 -3.05
CA ALA A 52 -12.58 3.91 -2.18
C ALA A 52 -13.48 2.73 -2.62
N GLU A 53 -14.73 3.02 -3.01
CA GLU A 53 -15.68 2.00 -3.49
C GLU A 53 -15.25 1.32 -4.80
N GLY A 54 -14.46 1.99 -5.62
CA GLY A 54 -14.00 1.49 -6.92
C GLY A 54 -12.69 0.69 -6.87
N MET A 55 -12.03 0.63 -5.72
CA MET A 55 -10.79 -0.12 -5.52
C MET A 55 -11.05 -1.63 -5.56
N SER A 56 -10.02 -2.41 -5.87
CA SER A 56 -10.16 -3.87 -5.98
C SER A 56 -10.41 -4.56 -4.63
N GLU A 57 -9.95 -3.94 -3.54
CA GLU A 57 -10.09 -4.44 -2.17
C GLU A 57 -10.58 -3.28 -1.27
N PRO A 58 -11.86 -2.87 -1.38
CA PRO A 58 -12.40 -1.74 -0.62
C PRO A 58 -12.35 -1.96 0.90
N GLU A 59 -12.28 -3.21 1.38
CA GLU A 59 -12.10 -3.53 2.79
C GLU A 59 -10.75 -3.09 3.38
N ASN A 60 -9.76 -2.84 2.51
CA ASN A 60 -8.45 -2.37 2.90
C ASN A 60 -8.43 -0.84 3.05
N VAL A 61 -9.48 -0.12 2.66
CA VAL A 61 -9.56 1.32 2.85
C VAL A 61 -9.92 1.61 4.31
N VAL A 62 -8.98 2.22 5.05
CA VAL A 62 -9.16 2.58 6.46
C VAL A 62 -9.55 4.05 6.65
N SER A 63 -9.23 4.90 5.68
CA SER A 63 -9.68 6.29 5.63
C SER A 63 -9.83 6.74 4.17
N ALA A 64 -10.86 7.53 3.88
CA ALA A 64 -11.06 8.18 2.60
C ALA A 64 -11.77 9.52 2.82
N VAL A 65 -11.06 10.62 2.57
CA VAL A 65 -11.56 11.99 2.79
C VAL A 65 -11.14 12.95 1.67
N GLY A 66 -11.89 14.03 1.55
CA GLY A 66 -11.58 15.11 0.63
C GLY A 66 -12.11 14.91 -0.79
N THR A 67 -11.85 15.93 -1.61
CA THR A 67 -12.36 16.02 -2.98
C THR A 67 -11.28 16.51 -3.93
N VAL A 68 -11.44 16.25 -5.23
CA VAL A 68 -10.60 16.80 -6.29
C VAL A 68 -11.46 17.46 -7.35
N ARG A 69 -11.17 18.73 -7.68
CA ARG A 69 -11.87 19.45 -8.75
C ARG A 69 -11.03 19.57 -10.01
N ARG A 70 -11.65 19.25 -11.14
CA ARG A 70 -10.97 19.39 -12.42
C ARG A 70 -10.85 20.86 -12.85
N GLY A 71 -9.61 21.35 -13.00
CA GLY A 71 -9.34 22.66 -13.59
C GLY A 71 -9.71 23.85 -12.70
N VAL A 72 -9.95 23.60 -11.41
CA VAL A 72 -10.05 24.64 -10.38
C VAL A 72 -8.71 24.62 -9.63
N PRO A 73 -7.99 25.75 -9.50
CA PRO A 73 -6.82 25.81 -8.63
C PRO A 73 -7.28 25.54 -7.19
N ALA A 74 -6.50 24.81 -6.39
CA ALA A 74 -6.80 24.64 -4.97
C ALA A 74 -7.05 26.00 -4.35
N ASP A 75 -8.23 26.14 -3.79
CA ASP A 75 -8.50 27.13 -2.77
C ASP A 75 -8.29 26.46 -1.41
N ASP A 76 -7.81 27.20 -0.42
CA ASP A 76 -7.49 26.70 0.94
C ASP A 76 -8.75 26.21 1.71
N THR A 77 -9.90 26.15 1.04
CA THR A 77 -11.20 25.73 1.57
C THR A 77 -11.58 24.30 1.20
N GLU A 78 -10.83 23.64 0.31
CA GLU A 78 -11.07 22.25 -0.09
C GLU A 78 -10.15 21.30 0.69
N GLU A 79 -10.73 20.23 1.26
CA GLU A 79 -9.91 19.16 1.83
C GLU A 79 -9.25 18.39 0.69
N PRO A 80 -7.91 18.24 0.69
CA PRO A 80 -7.21 17.50 -0.35
C PRO A 80 -7.70 16.07 -0.38
N LEU A 81 -7.77 15.48 -1.58
CA LEU A 81 -8.11 14.08 -1.73
C LEU A 81 -7.03 13.22 -1.06
N GLU A 82 -7.43 12.47 -0.03
CA GLU A 82 -6.58 11.60 0.77
C GLU A 82 -7.26 10.24 0.97
N ILE A 83 -6.54 9.16 0.68
CA ILE A 83 -6.98 7.79 0.94
C ILE A 83 -5.87 7.04 1.67
N VAL A 84 -6.23 6.39 2.77
CA VAL A 84 -5.33 5.52 3.54
C VAL A 84 -5.75 4.08 3.37
N LEU A 85 -4.81 3.25 2.92
CA LEU A 85 -5.00 1.82 2.64
C LEU A 85 -4.16 0.97 3.60
N LEU A 86 -4.79 -0.02 4.22
CA LEU A 86 -4.19 -1.04 5.05
C LEU A 86 -3.84 -2.28 4.21
N TYR A 87 -2.57 -2.67 4.23
CA TYR A 87 -2.12 -3.92 3.65
C TYR A 87 -1.73 -4.88 4.77
N PRO A 88 -2.48 -5.98 4.99
CA PRO A 88 -2.11 -6.98 5.97
C PRO A 88 -0.81 -7.68 5.54
N GLY A 89 0.18 -7.71 6.43
CA GLY A 89 1.39 -8.50 6.22
C GLY A 89 1.04 -9.97 5.99
N ALA A 90 1.63 -10.61 4.99
CA ALA A 90 1.23 -11.96 4.58
C ALA A 90 1.44 -13.04 5.67
N GLU A 91 0.34 -13.68 6.10
CA GLU A 91 0.34 -14.98 6.77
C GLU A 91 0.99 -16.04 5.85
N GLY A 92 2.09 -16.68 6.24
CA GLY A 92 2.59 -17.80 5.44
C GLY A 92 4.00 -18.34 5.68
N SER A 93 4.73 -17.89 6.69
CA SER A 93 6.13 -18.32 6.87
C SER A 93 6.36 -19.46 7.86
N GLY A 94 5.34 -19.87 8.63
CA GLY A 94 5.49 -20.95 9.62
C GLY A 94 6.44 -20.61 10.79
N PHE A 95 6.95 -19.38 10.87
CA PHE A 95 7.57 -18.81 12.06
C PHE A 95 6.61 -17.76 12.61
N ALA A 96 6.53 -17.68 13.94
CA ALA A 96 5.55 -16.90 14.69
C ALA A 96 5.24 -15.55 14.02
N ALA A 97 3.95 -15.39 13.75
CA ALA A 97 3.33 -14.32 13.01
C ALA A 97 3.25 -13.06 13.87
N ASP A 98 4.14 -12.12 13.60
CA ASP A 98 3.80 -10.72 13.77
C ASP A 98 3.49 -10.23 12.35
N THR A 99 2.23 -10.42 11.92
CA THR A 99 1.71 -9.72 10.74
C THR A 99 1.59 -8.26 11.14
N GLU A 100 2.56 -7.45 10.72
CA GLU A 100 2.49 -6.00 10.92
C GLU A 100 1.52 -5.44 9.88
N ASP A 101 0.54 -4.70 10.38
CA ASP A 101 -0.35 -3.90 9.57
C ASP A 101 0.43 -2.70 9.01
N VAL A 102 0.39 -2.51 7.70
CA VAL A 102 1.09 -1.41 7.03
C VAL A 102 0.10 -0.51 6.31
N CYS A 103 0.07 0.77 6.68
CA CYS A 103 -0.75 1.75 6.01
C CYS A 103 0.04 2.65 5.07
N TYR A 104 -0.59 2.98 3.94
CA TYR A 104 -0.08 3.96 3.00
C TYR A 104 -1.13 5.03 2.75
N GLU A 105 -0.66 6.28 2.74
CA GLU A 105 -1.42 7.47 2.41
C GLU A 105 -1.14 7.84 0.96
N PHE A 106 -2.23 8.09 0.23
CA PHE A 106 -2.22 8.58 -1.14
C PHE A 106 -2.90 9.94 -1.15
N THR A 107 -2.12 10.98 -1.43
CA THR A 107 -2.61 12.36 -1.48
C THR A 107 -2.53 12.85 -2.91
N VAL A 108 -3.56 13.56 -3.37
CA VAL A 108 -3.54 14.20 -4.69
C VAL A 108 -3.54 15.70 -4.53
N PRO A 109 -2.35 16.34 -4.48
CA PRO A 109 -2.25 17.79 -4.59
C PRO A 109 -2.70 18.25 -5.97
N ASP A 110 -2.95 19.57 -6.09
CA ASP A 110 -3.21 20.23 -7.37
C ASP A 110 -2.29 19.72 -8.48
N GLY A 111 -2.86 19.14 -9.54
CA GLY A 111 -2.09 18.72 -10.71
C GLY A 111 -2.16 17.23 -11.08
N TYR A 112 -3.04 16.44 -10.45
CA TYR A 112 -3.30 15.03 -10.79
C TYR A 112 -2.14 14.06 -10.56
N GLU A 113 -1.08 14.49 -9.91
CA GLU A 113 0.00 13.60 -9.49
C GLU A 113 -0.27 13.12 -8.08
N THR A 114 -0.49 11.82 -7.92
CA THR A 114 -0.66 11.20 -6.60
C THR A 114 0.70 11.07 -5.89
N GLU A 115 0.83 11.69 -4.72
CA GLU A 115 1.91 11.46 -3.77
C GLU A 115 1.63 10.20 -2.94
N PHE A 116 2.69 9.50 -2.54
CA PHE A 116 2.59 8.18 -1.89
C PHE A 116 3.57 8.08 -0.73
N HIS A 117 3.04 7.83 0.47
CA HIS A 117 3.83 7.77 1.69
C HIS A 117 3.37 6.64 2.61
N ARG A 118 4.32 5.97 3.28
CA ARG A 118 3.98 5.07 4.39
C ARG A 118 3.60 5.93 5.59
N VAL A 119 2.48 5.61 6.21
CA VAL A 119 1.96 6.30 7.40
C VAL A 119 1.62 5.30 8.50
N ASP A 120 1.39 5.80 9.71
CA ASP A 120 0.81 4.99 10.77
C ASP A 120 -0.65 4.68 10.45
N CYS A 121 -1.09 3.46 10.75
CA CYS A 121 -2.49 3.11 10.57
C CYS A 121 -3.36 3.91 11.56
N PRO A 122 -4.50 4.47 11.12
CA PRO A 122 -5.48 5.07 12.01
C PRO A 122 -5.92 4.06 13.08
N ASP A 123 -6.07 4.53 14.33
CA ASP A 123 -6.54 3.72 15.49
C ASP A 123 -8.00 3.24 15.37
#